data_AF-A0A2D1QAY4-F1
#
_entry.id   AF-A0A2D1QAY4-F1
#
_cell.length_a   1.000
_cell.length_b   1.000
_cell.length_c   1.000
_cell.angle_alpha   90.00
_cell.angle_beta   90.00
_cell.angle_gamma   90.00
#
_symmetry.space_group_name_H-M   'P 1'
#
loop_
_entity.id
_entity.type
_entity.pdbx_description
1 polymer ?
#
loop_
_entity_poly.entity_id
_entity_poly.type
_entity_poly.pdbx_seq_one_letter_code
_entity_poly.pdbx_strand_id
1 'polypeptide(L)'
;MAESGVLAIVVAFTGWLFVYKNSRALQKRSETWAIVKNISDLLKEIESSSRKYWLPSDSKFTSPITYQVEINGHLSELERWLRFLSSRIPESEKCDDLMIKIFREATYDLEKVSVIAEPQRVRTTIIISKYTSQIKIAVDSNYENHFMNIKETKDK
;
A
#
# COMPACT_ATOMS: atom_id res chain seq x y z
N MET A 1 24.93 -51.79 -0.94
CA MET A 1 24.51 -51.07 0.29
C MET A 1 25.11 -49.66 0.40
N ALA A 2 26.39 -49.44 0.05
CA ALA A 2 26.98 -48.09 0.06
C ALA A 2 26.40 -47.15 -1.03
N GLU A 3 26.17 -47.66 -2.25
CA GLU A 3 25.61 -46.87 -3.37
C GLU A 3 24.19 -46.35 -3.09
N SER A 4 23.35 -47.18 -2.45
CA SER A 4 21.99 -46.78 -2.03
C SER A 4 22.02 -45.72 -0.92
N GLY A 5 23.02 -45.76 -0.03
CA GLY A 5 23.20 -44.75 1.02
C GLY A 5 23.63 -43.40 0.46
N VAL A 6 24.55 -43.39 -0.51
CA VAL A 6 25.00 -42.17 -1.20
C VAL A 6 23.84 -41.52 -1.98
N LEU A 7 23.06 -42.32 -2.71
CA LEU A 7 21.87 -41.82 -3.42
C LEU A 7 20.83 -41.22 -2.46
N ALA A 8 20.58 -41.85 -1.31
CA ALA A 8 19.65 -41.32 -0.31
C ALA A 8 20.12 -39.96 0.26
N ILE A 9 21.43 -39.80 0.50
CA ILE A 9 22.01 -38.53 0.96
C ILE A 9 21.85 -37.43 -0.09
N VAL A 10 22.14 -37.73 -1.36
CA VAL A 10 21.99 -36.77 -2.47
C VAL A 10 20.53 -36.30 -2.59
N VAL A 11 19.57 -37.24 -2.55
CA VAL A 11 18.13 -36.91 -2.62
C VAL A 11 17.68 -36.10 -1.40
N ALA A 12 18.13 -36.46 -0.20
CA ALA A 12 17.81 -35.71 1.01
C ALA A 12 18.33 -34.26 0.92
N PHE A 13 19.56 -34.07 0.41
CA PHE A 13 20.16 -32.75 0.26
C PHE A 13 19.47 -31.91 -0.82
N THR A 14 19.11 -32.51 -1.98
CA THR A 14 18.39 -31.79 -3.02
C THR A 14 16.97 -31.42 -2.59
N GLY A 15 16.28 -32.31 -1.88
CA GLY A 15 14.97 -32.05 -1.26
C GLY A 15 15.04 -30.91 -0.25
N TRP A 16 16.05 -30.91 0.63
CA TRP A 16 16.28 -29.84 1.59
C TRP A 16 16.51 -28.49 0.90
N LEU A 17 17.37 -28.43 -0.11
CA LEU A 17 17.64 -27.20 -0.86
C LEU A 17 16.38 -26.65 -1.54
N PHE A 18 15.55 -27.53 -2.10
CA PHE A 18 14.28 -27.14 -2.70
C PHE A 18 13.32 -26.53 -1.66
N VAL A 19 13.13 -27.21 -0.53
CA VAL A 19 12.28 -26.74 0.58
C VAL A 19 12.79 -25.41 1.11
N TYR A 20 14.10 -25.28 1.34
CA TYR A 20 14.71 -24.05 1.84
C TYR A 20 14.50 -22.88 0.89
N LYS A 21 14.76 -23.06 -0.42
CA LYS A 21 14.55 -22.01 -1.43
C LYS A 21 13.07 -21.59 -1.51
N ASN A 22 12.15 -22.57 -1.50
CA ASN A 22 10.72 -22.30 -1.59
C ASN A 22 10.21 -21.55 -0.35
N SER A 23 10.59 -22.00 0.86
CA SER A 23 10.26 -21.34 2.13
C SER A 23 10.73 -19.88 2.15
N ARG A 24 11.98 -19.61 1.74
CA ARG A 24 12.49 -18.24 1.65
C ARG A 24 11.75 -17.38 0.64
N ALA A 25 11.36 -17.93 -0.50
CA ALA A 25 10.59 -17.19 -1.51
C ALA A 25 9.18 -16.83 -0.99
N LEU A 26 8.51 -17.79 -0.34
CA LEU A 26 7.20 -17.56 0.30
C LEU A 26 7.29 -16.52 1.42
N GLN A 27 8.33 -16.58 2.25
CA GLN A 27 8.55 -15.62 3.31
C GLN A 27 8.72 -14.20 2.76
N LYS A 28 9.57 -14.01 1.75
CA LYS A 28 9.76 -12.69 1.10
C LYS A 28 8.45 -12.14 0.52
N ARG A 29 7.65 -12.98 -0.13
CA ARG A 29 6.33 -12.63 -0.66
C ARG A 29 5.39 -12.18 0.46
N SER A 30 5.29 -12.97 1.53
CA SER A 30 4.43 -12.69 2.68
C SER A 30 4.82 -11.39 3.39
N GLU A 31 6.12 -11.16 3.62
CA GLU A 31 6.61 -9.93 4.22
C GLU A 31 6.30 -8.70 3.36
N THR A 32 6.44 -8.83 2.04
CA THR A 32 6.16 -7.72 1.13
C THR A 32 4.65 -7.46 1.00
N TRP A 33 3.83 -8.51 1.03
CA TRP A 33 2.38 -8.39 1.08
C TRP A 33 1.90 -7.67 2.35
N ALA A 34 2.55 -7.91 3.50
CA ALA A 34 2.23 -7.19 4.73
C ALA A 34 2.44 -5.66 4.58
N ILE A 35 3.49 -5.24 3.86
CA ILE A 35 3.73 -3.83 3.53
C ILE A 35 2.61 -3.29 2.63
N VAL A 36 2.26 -4.01 1.56
CA VAL A 36 1.17 -3.64 0.64
C VAL A 36 -0.17 -3.50 1.39
N LYS A 37 -0.42 -4.39 2.35
CA LYS A 37 -1.61 -4.33 3.20
C LYS A 37 -1.60 -3.07 4.07
N ASN A 38 -0.49 -2.76 4.75
CA ASN A 38 -0.38 -1.54 5.56
C ASN A 38 -0.61 -0.27 4.73
N ILE A 39 -0.06 -0.22 3.51
CA ILE A 39 -0.34 0.87 2.57
C ILE A 39 -1.84 0.94 2.26
N SER A 40 -2.47 -0.19 1.95
CA SER A 40 -3.91 -0.23 1.67
C SER A 40 -4.76 0.24 2.84
N ASP A 41 -4.37 -0.09 4.07
CA ASP A 41 -5.13 0.27 5.26
C ASP A 41 -4.97 1.78 5.56
N LEU A 42 -3.77 2.35 5.39
CA LEU A 42 -3.56 3.82 5.46
C LEU A 42 -4.37 4.59 4.41
N LEU A 43 -4.45 4.07 3.17
CA LEU A 43 -5.25 4.70 2.13
C LEU A 43 -6.75 4.72 2.50
N LYS A 44 -7.25 3.64 3.11
CA LYS A 44 -8.64 3.59 3.64
C LYS A 44 -8.83 4.55 4.81
N GLU A 45 -7.84 4.69 5.69
CA GLU A 45 -7.87 5.63 6.81
C GLU A 45 -7.93 7.07 6.31
N ILE A 46 -7.09 7.45 5.34
CA ILE A 46 -7.13 8.77 4.68
C ILE A 46 -8.53 9.06 4.12
N GLU A 47 -9.12 8.12 3.38
CA GLU A 47 -10.46 8.31 2.84
C GLU A 47 -11.53 8.39 3.94
N SER A 48 -11.43 7.54 4.96
CA SER A 48 -12.37 7.48 6.08
C SER A 48 -12.35 8.79 6.87
N SER A 49 -11.18 9.27 7.25
CA SER A 49 -10.99 10.54 7.94
C SER A 49 -11.45 11.72 7.09
N SER A 50 -11.15 11.70 5.78
CA SER A 50 -11.65 12.73 4.86
C SER A 50 -13.18 12.72 4.74
N ARG A 51 -13.81 11.55 4.63
CA ARG A 51 -15.28 11.44 4.63
C ARG A 51 -15.87 11.96 5.93
N LYS A 52 -15.33 11.57 7.09
CA LYS A 52 -15.80 12.04 8.40
C LYS A 52 -15.69 13.55 8.57
N TYR A 53 -14.63 14.16 8.03
CA TYR A 53 -14.40 15.59 8.14
C TYR A 53 -15.27 16.41 7.17
N TRP A 54 -15.26 16.05 5.89
CA TRP A 54 -15.95 16.80 4.83
C TRP A 54 -17.45 16.51 4.77
N LEU A 55 -17.88 15.32 5.18
CA LEU A 55 -19.26 14.85 5.18
C LEU A 55 -19.61 14.26 6.57
N PRO A 56 -19.63 15.09 7.62
CA PRO A 56 -19.89 14.59 8.97
C PRO A 56 -21.30 13.99 9.05
N SER A 57 -21.38 12.71 9.42
CA SER A 57 -22.66 12.03 9.71
C SER A 57 -23.22 12.39 11.08
N ASP A 58 -22.34 12.85 11.98
CA ASP A 58 -22.64 13.10 13.39
C ASP A 58 -22.34 14.57 13.73
N SER A 59 -22.92 15.08 14.81
CA SER A 59 -22.66 16.44 15.31
C SER A 59 -21.27 16.64 15.93
N LYS A 60 -20.40 15.62 15.90
CA LYS A 60 -19.03 15.72 16.42
C LYS A 60 -18.18 16.58 15.50
N PHE A 61 -18.01 17.83 15.90
CA PHE A 61 -17.10 18.75 15.24
C PHE A 61 -15.65 18.29 15.40
N THR A 62 -14.99 18.02 14.28
CA THR A 62 -13.54 17.81 14.25
C THR A 62 -12.88 19.14 13.90
N SER A 63 -11.94 19.59 14.73
CA SER A 63 -11.26 20.85 14.45
C SER A 63 -10.47 20.75 13.14
N PRO A 64 -10.43 21.81 12.30
CA PRO A 64 -9.69 21.79 11.04
C PRO A 64 -8.20 21.45 11.24
N ILE A 65 -7.59 21.96 12.31
CA ILE A 65 -6.20 21.68 12.68
C ILE A 65 -6.01 20.19 13.03
N THR A 66 -6.91 19.61 13.81
CA THR A 66 -6.85 18.17 14.19
C THR A 66 -6.88 17.29 12.95
N TYR A 67 -7.81 17.57 12.03
CA TYR A 67 -7.91 16.83 10.78
C TYR A 67 -6.66 16.98 9.90
N GLN A 68 -6.10 18.20 9.80
CA GLN A 68 -4.87 18.42 9.04
C GLN A 68 -3.68 17.65 9.61
N VAL A 69 -3.53 17.62 10.94
CA VAL A 69 -2.48 16.86 11.64
C VAL A 69 -2.66 15.36 11.38
N GLU A 70 -3.89 14.85 11.44
CA GLU A 70 -4.21 13.46 11.16
C GLU A 70 -3.84 13.06 9.72
N ILE A 71 -4.25 13.85 8.72
CA ILE A 71 -3.89 13.60 7.31
C ILE A 71 -2.38 13.65 7.10
N ASN A 72 -1.68 14.61 7.71
CA ASN A 72 -0.21 14.66 7.64
C ASN A 72 0.44 13.43 8.26
N GLY A 73 -0.09 12.94 9.39
CA GLY A 73 0.37 11.72 10.03
C GLY A 73 0.24 10.51 9.10
N HIS A 74 -0.96 10.30 8.54
CA HIS A 74 -1.21 9.20 7.61
C HIS A 74 -0.35 9.29 6.35
N LEU A 75 -0.17 10.48 5.76
CA LEU A 75 0.67 10.66 4.57
C LEU A 75 2.16 10.44 4.84
N SER A 76 2.66 10.86 6.00
CA SER A 76 4.04 10.61 6.42
C SER A 76 4.29 9.11 6.62
N GLU A 77 3.31 8.41 7.21
CA GLU A 77 3.41 6.96 7.37
C GLU A 77 3.29 6.21 6.04
N LEU A 78 2.40 6.67 5.16
CA LEU A 78 2.26 6.15 3.80
C LEU A 78 3.58 6.29 3.04
N GLU A 79 4.23 7.46 3.11
CA GLU A 79 5.54 7.68 2.51
C GLU A 79 6.59 6.69 3.02
N ARG A 80 6.63 6.47 4.34
CA ARG A 80 7.54 5.50 4.97
C ARG A 80 7.33 4.10 4.41
N TRP A 81 6.08 3.64 4.31
CA TRP A 81 5.77 2.32 3.78
C TRP A 81 6.05 2.20 2.27
N LEU A 82 5.79 3.24 1.48
CA LEU A 82 6.14 3.28 0.07
C LEU A 82 7.66 3.22 -0.15
N ARG A 83 8.44 3.89 0.69
CA ARG A 83 9.91 3.79 0.68
C ARG A 83 10.38 2.36 1.02
N PHE A 84 9.76 1.73 2.01
CA PHE A 84 10.06 0.32 2.34
C PHE A 84 9.65 -0.63 1.22
N LEU A 85 8.52 -0.40 0.56
CA LEU A 85 8.12 -1.17 -0.61
C LEU A 85 9.14 -1.01 -1.75
N SER A 86 9.57 0.22 -2.03
CA SER A 86 10.57 0.53 -3.06
C SER A 86 11.92 -0.16 -2.79
N SER A 87 12.28 -0.37 -1.51
CA SER A 87 13.49 -1.12 -1.15
C SER A 87 13.39 -2.62 -1.46
N ARG A 88 12.18 -3.17 -1.54
CA ARG A 88 11.91 -4.59 -1.83
C ARG A 88 11.52 -4.83 -3.28
N ILE A 89 10.89 -3.86 -3.93
CA ILE A 89 10.47 -3.85 -5.33
C ILE A 89 11.05 -2.57 -5.97
N PRO A 90 12.30 -2.56 -6.42
CA PRO A 90 12.98 -1.36 -6.94
C PRO A 90 12.29 -0.71 -8.15
N GLU A 91 11.53 -1.48 -8.92
CA GLU A 91 10.73 -1.02 -10.06
C GLU A 91 9.41 -0.34 -9.66
N SER A 92 9.09 -0.24 -8.36
CA SER A 92 7.85 0.38 -7.92
C SER A 92 7.79 1.86 -8.28
N GLU A 93 6.69 2.27 -8.89
CA GLU A 93 6.42 3.67 -9.22
C GLU A 93 6.41 4.57 -7.98
N LYS A 94 6.98 5.78 -8.11
CA LYS A 94 6.93 6.79 -7.05
C LYS A 94 5.54 7.43 -7.01
N CYS A 95 4.95 7.50 -5.82
CA CYS A 95 3.61 8.08 -5.63
C CYS A 95 3.63 9.49 -5.02
N ASP A 96 4.78 10.17 -4.99
CA ASP A 96 4.97 11.48 -4.35
C ASP A 96 3.95 12.51 -4.87
N ASP A 97 3.77 12.59 -6.19
CA ASP A 97 2.81 13.51 -6.82
C ASP A 97 1.36 13.25 -6.40
N LEU A 98 1.00 11.97 -6.22
CA LEU A 98 -0.35 11.58 -5.79
C LEU A 98 -0.56 11.93 -4.32
N MET A 99 0.45 11.72 -3.47
CA MET A 99 0.40 12.13 -2.07
C MET A 99 0.27 13.65 -1.91
N ILE A 100 1.02 14.43 -2.70
CA ILE A 100 0.91 15.90 -2.71
C ILE A 100 -0.51 16.33 -3.13
N LYS A 101 -1.09 15.67 -4.13
CA LYS A 101 -2.47 15.92 -4.56
C LYS A 101 -3.47 15.56 -3.46
N ILE A 102 -3.32 14.42 -2.79
CA ILE A 102 -4.15 14.05 -1.64
C ILE A 102 -4.06 15.11 -0.56
N PHE A 103 -2.85 15.50 -0.15
CA PHE A 103 -2.64 16.53 0.87
C PHE A 103 -3.34 17.84 0.50
N ARG A 104 -3.11 18.31 -0.72
CA ARG A 104 -3.70 19.56 -1.22
C ARG A 104 -5.21 19.51 -1.16
N GLU A 105 -5.84 18.49 -1.72
CA GLU A 105 -7.30 18.39 -1.78
C GLU A 105 -7.91 18.14 -0.41
N ALA A 106 -7.26 17.34 0.43
CA ALA A 106 -7.70 17.10 1.80
C ALA A 106 -7.64 18.37 2.64
N THR A 107 -6.71 19.28 2.39
CA THR A 107 -6.46 20.41 3.28
C THR A 107 -6.88 21.78 2.74
N TYR A 108 -7.26 21.85 1.47
CA TYR A 108 -7.63 23.09 0.82
C TYR A 108 -8.89 23.72 1.48
N ASP A 109 -8.76 24.96 1.96
CA ASP A 109 -9.84 25.73 2.60
C ASP A 109 -10.56 24.98 3.75
N LEU A 110 -9.86 24.07 4.45
CA LEU A 110 -10.41 23.29 5.57
C LEU A 110 -11.07 24.15 6.66
N GLU A 111 -10.55 25.36 6.91
CA GLU A 111 -11.10 26.30 7.90
C GLU A 111 -12.52 26.78 7.55
N LYS A 112 -12.88 26.71 6.27
CA LYS A 112 -14.16 27.19 5.73
C LYS A 112 -15.17 26.05 5.50
N VAL A 113 -14.91 24.85 6.01
CA VAL A 113 -15.78 23.66 5.79
C VAL A 113 -17.26 23.91 6.13
N SER A 114 -17.54 24.76 7.12
CA SER A 114 -18.91 25.13 7.53
C SER A 114 -19.65 25.99 6.52
N VAL A 115 -18.94 26.78 5.70
CA VAL A 115 -19.52 27.66 4.68
C VAL A 115 -19.47 27.08 3.27
N ILE A 116 -18.68 26.02 3.06
CA ILE A 116 -18.60 25.29 1.79
C ILE A 116 -19.89 24.49 1.58
N ALA A 117 -20.48 24.62 0.39
CA ALA A 117 -21.69 23.88 0.02
C ALA A 117 -21.43 22.37 -0.01
N GLU A 118 -22.39 21.57 0.44
CA GLU A 118 -22.27 20.12 0.49
C GLU A 118 -21.80 19.47 -0.84
N PRO A 119 -22.29 19.87 -2.04
CA PRO A 119 -21.81 19.30 -3.29
C PRO A 119 -20.30 19.49 -3.52
N GLN A 120 -19.73 20.61 -3.05
CA GLN A 120 -18.30 20.86 -3.13
C GLN A 120 -17.54 19.96 -2.15
N ARG A 121 -18.04 19.77 -0.92
CA ARG A 121 -17.43 18.84 0.05
C ARG A 121 -17.46 17.40 -0.45
N VAL A 122 -18.58 16.96 -1.04
CA VAL A 122 -18.69 15.65 -1.70
C VAL A 122 -17.64 15.52 -2.79
N ARG A 123 -17.49 16.52 -3.66
CA ARG A 123 -16.47 16.53 -4.71
C ARG A 123 -15.06 16.35 -4.14
N THR A 124 -14.71 17.05 -3.05
CA THR A 124 -13.42 16.89 -2.37
C THR A 124 -13.19 15.44 -1.95
N THR A 125 -14.17 14.80 -1.30
CA THR A 125 -14.03 13.38 -0.89
C THR A 125 -13.86 12.43 -2.08
N ILE A 126 -14.51 12.70 -3.21
CA ILE A 126 -14.38 11.89 -4.44
C ILE A 126 -12.99 12.04 -5.05
N ILE A 127 -12.44 13.27 -5.08
CA ILE A 127 -11.11 13.52 -5.62
C ILE A 127 -10.04 12.85 -4.76
N ILE A 128 -10.15 12.94 -3.44
CA ILE A 128 -9.24 12.23 -2.51
C ILE A 128 -9.30 10.72 -2.77
N SER A 129 -10.51 10.15 -2.83
CA SER A 129 -10.75 8.73 -3.14
C SER A 129 -10.16 8.30 -4.49
N LYS A 130 -10.24 9.18 -5.50
CA LYS A 130 -9.62 8.92 -6.81
C LYS A 130 -8.10 8.79 -6.69
N TYR A 131 -7.44 9.68 -5.96
CA TYR A 131 -5.98 9.63 -5.81
C TYR A 131 -5.51 8.48 -4.92
N THR A 132 -6.22 8.17 -3.83
CA THR A 132 -5.93 6.98 -3.01
C THR A 132 -6.07 5.69 -3.81
N SER A 133 -7.11 5.59 -4.64
CA SER A 133 -7.33 4.47 -5.56
C SER A 133 -6.18 4.31 -6.58
N GLN A 134 -5.68 5.42 -7.14
CA GLN A 134 -4.52 5.37 -8.06
C GLN A 134 -3.26 4.83 -7.38
N ILE A 135 -2.96 5.26 -6.15
CA ILE A 135 -1.84 4.71 -5.37
C ILE A 135 -2.06 3.21 -5.12
N LYS A 136 -3.27 2.82 -4.73
CA LYS A 136 -3.61 1.42 -4.45
C LYS A 136 -3.39 0.52 -5.67
N ILE A 137 -3.89 0.93 -6.84
CA ILE A 137 -3.73 0.21 -8.11
C ILE A 137 -2.25 0.06 -8.46
N ALA A 138 -1.47 1.14 -8.34
CA ALA A 138 -0.04 1.12 -8.64
C ALA A 138 0.71 0.15 -7.72
N VAL A 139 0.45 0.21 -6.41
CA VAL A 139 1.09 -0.67 -5.41
C VAL A 139 0.74 -2.14 -5.63
N ASP A 140 -0.54 -2.45 -5.87
CA ASP A 140 -0.97 -3.82 -6.12
C ASP A 140 -0.38 -4.37 -7.42
N SER A 141 -0.40 -3.56 -8.48
CA SER A 141 0.19 -3.93 -9.77
C SER A 141 1.69 -4.20 -9.66
N ASN A 142 2.42 -3.38 -8.89
CA ASN A 142 3.86 -3.59 -8.65
C ASN A 142 4.13 -4.88 -7.89
N TYR A 143 3.32 -5.19 -6.87
CA TYR A 143 3.44 -6.43 -6.12
C TYR A 143 3.14 -7.67 -6.99
N GLU A 144 2.05 -7.64 -7.75
CA GLU A 144 1.66 -8.72 -8.66
C GLU A 144 2.71 -8.94 -9.76
N ASN A 145 3.20 -7.87 -10.39
CA ASN A 145 4.23 -7.96 -11.42
C ASN A 145 5.53 -8.56 -10.88
N HIS A 146 5.97 -8.13 -9.70
CA HIS A 146 7.23 -8.59 -9.12
C HIS A 146 7.17 -10.06 -8.65
N PHE A 147 6.06 -10.49 -8.05
CA PHE A 147 5.99 -11.81 -7.42
C PHE A 147 5.17 -12.86 -8.18
N MET A 148 4.18 -12.45 -8.99
CA MET A 148 3.24 -13.36 -9.67
C MET A 148 3.54 -13.52 -11.16
N ASN A 149 4.02 -12.48 -11.86
CA ASN A 149 4.28 -12.54 -13.31
C ASN A 149 5.61 -13.22 -13.73
N ILE A 150 6.32 -13.87 -12.81
CA ILE A 150 7.47 -14.72 -13.15
C ILE A 150 6.98 -16.13 -13.50
N LYS A 151 6.27 -16.30 -14.63
CA LYS A 151 5.94 -17.64 -15.15
C LYS A 151 5.46 -17.72 -16.62
N GLU A 152 6.08 -17.03 -17.57
CA GLU A 152 5.92 -17.39 -19.01
C GLU A 152 7.20 -17.35 -19.86
N THR A 153 8.39 -17.16 -19.28
CA THR A 153 9.63 -17.00 -20.08
C THR A 153 10.80 -17.87 -19.63
N LYS A 154 10.55 -19.14 -19.26
CA LYS A 154 11.62 -20.16 -19.16
C LYS A 154 11.18 -21.57 -19.55
N ASP A 155 10.42 -21.71 -20.63
CA ASP A 155 10.30 -22.98 -21.38
C ASP A 155 10.20 -22.67 -22.88
N LYS A 156 11.36 -22.37 -23.47
CA LYS A 156 11.66 -22.56 -24.91
C LYS A 156 13.11 -22.98 -25.04
#